data_AF-A0A9D1I4J7-F1
#
_entry.id   AF-A0A9D1I4J7-F1
#
_cell.length_a   1.000
_cell.length_b   1.000
_cell.length_c   1.000
_cell.angle_alpha   90.00
_cell.angle_beta   90.00
_cell.angle_gamma   90.00
#
_symmetry.space_group_name_H-M   'P 1'
#
loop_
_entity.id
_entity.type
_entity.pdbx_description
1 polymer ?
#
loop_
_entity_poly.entity_id
_entity_poly.type
_entity_poly.pdbx_seq_one_letter_code
_entity_poly.pdbx_strand_id
1 'polypeptide(L)'
;MERRIGTVSRGLRGPIIKEGDDLKKIAVDTLMACIDNGDFEIGTKDVFAVTESILARAQANYATTDQLAADVKAKLGGETVGVVFPILSRNRFAICLRGMAKGAKKIVLMLSYPSDEVGNHLLDIDLLDEKGIDPYKDVLTQEEFEGLFGKSKHTFTDIDYVNYYKELIEEEGAEAQIIFANDPRKILDYTDKVICADIHTRARTKRLVKAAGGDVVLGMDDLLTAPVNGSGYNPDYGILGSNKATEDTIKLFPINCQEFVDGVQAEVKARTGKTIEVMVYGDGAFKDPVGKIWELADPVVSPGFTSGLVGQPNELKLKYLADNDFGHLRGDELKAAIEGAIKEKDANLVGQMVTEGTTPRRLTDLLGSLCDLTSGSGDKGTPFIYIQGYFDNYTD
;
A
#
# COMPACT_ATOMS: atom_id res chain seq x y z
N MET A 1 -5.08 4.58 39.93
CA MET A 1 -6.03 5.59 39.42
C MET A 1 -6.79 4.92 38.29
N GLU A 2 -8.12 5.01 38.23
CA GLU A 2 -8.89 4.33 37.18
C GLU A 2 -8.54 4.92 35.81
N ARG A 3 -8.09 4.08 34.87
CA ARG A 3 -7.75 4.50 33.52
C ARG A 3 -9.03 4.85 32.75
N ARG A 4 -9.06 6.03 32.13
CA ARG A 4 -10.22 6.53 31.38
C ARG A 4 -9.96 6.72 29.88
N ILE A 5 -8.70 6.67 29.47
CA ILE A 5 -8.27 6.87 28.08
C ILE A 5 -7.73 5.53 27.57
N GLY A 6 -8.31 5.01 26.49
CA GLY A 6 -7.85 3.80 25.81
C GLY A 6 -6.70 4.07 24.85
N THR A 7 -6.80 3.57 23.62
CA THR A 7 -5.80 3.77 22.57
C THR A 7 -5.64 5.25 22.20
N VAL A 8 -4.39 5.72 22.14
CA VAL A 8 -4.04 7.08 21.69
C VAL A 8 -3.03 6.99 20.55
N SER A 9 -3.30 7.67 19.43
CA SER A 9 -2.37 7.81 18.30
C SER A 9 -1.88 9.26 18.21
N ARG A 10 -0.55 9.46 18.14
CA ARG A 10 0.08 10.78 18.07
C ARG A 10 1.03 10.86 16.89
N GLY A 11 0.85 11.87 16.03
CA GLY A 11 1.85 12.22 15.03
C GLY A 11 2.96 13.06 15.65
N LEU A 12 4.20 12.58 15.64
CA LEU A 12 5.36 13.29 16.18
C LEU A 12 6.01 14.12 15.08
N ARG A 13 6.25 15.40 15.35
CA ARG A 13 6.88 16.30 14.39
C ARG A 13 8.36 15.99 14.25
N GLY A 14 8.78 15.70 13.02
CA GLY A 14 10.18 15.41 12.68
C GLY A 14 10.80 16.51 11.81
N PRO A 15 12.14 16.49 11.63
CA PRO A 15 12.80 17.33 10.64
C PRO A 15 12.45 16.88 9.20
N ILE A 16 12.78 17.73 8.23
CA ILE A 16 12.72 17.36 6.81
C ILE A 16 13.84 16.36 6.53
N ILE A 17 13.47 15.14 6.15
CA ILE A 17 14.40 14.05 5.84
C ILE A 17 14.90 14.20 4.40
N LYS A 18 16.22 14.11 4.24
CA LYS A 18 16.92 14.14 2.96
C LYS A 18 17.68 12.85 2.71
N GLU A 19 18.14 12.74 1.47
CA GLU A 19 19.02 11.67 1.03
C GLU A 19 20.28 11.58 1.90
N GLY A 20 20.62 10.37 2.36
CA GLY A 20 21.81 10.09 3.16
C GLY A 20 21.68 10.41 4.65
N ASP A 21 20.53 10.92 5.12
CA ASP A 21 20.30 11.16 6.54
C ASP A 21 20.28 9.85 7.34
N ASP A 22 20.85 9.87 8.55
CA ASP A 22 20.74 8.76 9.50
C ASP A 22 19.32 8.72 10.10
N LEU A 23 18.40 8.09 9.38
CA LEU A 23 17.01 8.06 9.76
C LEU A 23 16.77 7.35 11.10
N LYS A 24 17.56 6.31 11.41
CA LYS A 24 17.44 5.60 12.69
C LYS A 24 17.73 6.55 13.84
N LYS A 25 18.81 7.32 13.74
CA LYS A 25 19.16 8.33 14.75
C LYS A 25 18.06 9.39 14.85
N ILE A 26 17.60 9.93 13.73
CA ILE A 26 16.56 10.97 13.71
C ILE A 26 15.25 10.46 14.34
N ALA A 27 14.82 9.26 14.00
CA ALA A 27 13.58 8.67 14.52
C ALA A 27 13.66 8.50 16.05
N VAL A 28 14.76 7.93 16.55
CA VAL A 28 14.97 7.74 17.99
C VAL A 28 15.09 9.08 18.70
N ASP A 29 15.88 10.01 18.19
CA ASP A 29 16.05 11.32 18.83
C ASP A 29 14.74 12.12 18.86
N THR A 30 13.90 12.01 17.82
CA THR A 30 12.57 12.62 17.80
C THR A 30 11.66 12.03 18.88
N LEU A 31 11.67 10.71 19.04
CA LEU A 31 10.92 10.04 20.10
C LEU A 31 11.43 10.45 21.49
N MET A 32 12.75 10.47 21.69
CA MET A 32 13.36 10.86 22.97
C MET A 32 13.05 12.33 23.31
N ALA A 33 13.08 13.24 22.33
CA ALA A 33 12.76 14.64 22.56
C ALA A 33 11.32 14.83 23.10
N CYS A 34 10.34 14.07 22.60
CA CYS A 34 8.98 14.10 23.14
C CYS A 34 8.92 13.57 24.58
N ILE A 35 9.68 12.52 24.90
CA ILE A 35 9.74 11.95 26.25
C ILE A 35 10.40 12.93 27.22
N ASP A 36 11.54 13.51 26.83
CA ASP A 36 12.30 14.48 27.62
C ASP A 36 11.50 15.77 27.87
N ASN A 37 10.63 16.15 26.92
CA ASN A 37 9.70 17.27 27.06
C ASN A 37 8.47 16.94 27.94
N GLY A 38 8.29 15.67 28.32
CA GLY A 38 7.15 15.22 29.12
C GLY A 38 5.83 15.14 28.35
N ASP A 39 5.88 15.01 27.01
CA ASP A 39 4.66 14.90 26.18
C ASP A 39 3.92 13.57 26.45
N PHE A 40 4.67 12.52 26.77
CA PHE A 40 4.18 11.21 27.20
C PHE A 40 5.30 10.35 27.81
N GLU A 41 4.93 9.30 28.55
CA GLU A 41 5.85 8.28 29.03
C GLU A 41 5.77 7.02 28.15
N ILE A 42 6.88 6.27 28.04
CA ILE A 42 6.87 4.98 27.33
C ILE A 42 6.14 3.93 28.17
N GLY A 43 5.07 3.37 27.59
CA GLY A 43 4.29 2.27 28.13
C GLY A 43 4.85 0.89 27.78
N THR A 44 4.02 -0.13 28.02
CA THR A 44 4.36 -1.52 27.69
C THR A 44 3.84 -1.83 26.31
N LYS A 45 4.71 -2.29 25.40
CA LYS A 45 4.31 -2.69 24.03
C LYS A 45 3.65 -1.57 23.22
N ASP A 46 3.96 -0.30 23.53
CA ASP A 46 3.61 0.83 22.69
C ASP A 46 4.21 0.65 21.29
N VAL A 47 3.60 1.26 20.27
CA VAL A 47 4.05 1.13 18.88
C VAL A 47 4.64 2.44 18.39
N PHE A 48 5.85 2.39 17.85
CA PHE A 48 6.49 3.50 17.16
C PHE A 48 6.63 3.19 15.68
N ALA A 49 5.91 3.94 14.84
CA ALA A 49 5.84 3.71 13.42
C ALA A 49 6.54 4.82 12.64
N VAL A 50 7.22 4.46 11.56
CA VAL A 50 7.94 5.36 10.67
C VAL A 50 7.39 5.20 9.26
N THR A 51 7.06 6.28 8.56
CA THR A 51 6.53 6.12 7.19
C THR A 51 7.58 5.56 6.23
N GLU A 52 7.18 4.69 5.31
CA GLU A 52 8.03 4.15 4.23
C GLU A 52 8.74 5.29 3.50
N SER A 53 8.01 6.40 3.30
CA SER A 53 8.38 7.42 2.33
C SER A 53 9.68 8.10 2.69
N ILE A 54 9.90 8.33 4.00
CA ILE A 54 11.12 8.94 4.52
C ILE A 54 12.26 7.93 4.60
N LEU A 55 11.97 6.64 4.79
CA LEU A 55 13.00 5.59 4.78
C LEU A 55 13.57 5.44 3.37
N ALA A 56 12.70 5.36 2.36
CA ALA A 56 13.11 5.33 0.96
C ALA A 56 13.94 6.56 0.58
N ARG A 57 13.56 7.75 1.07
CA ARG A 57 14.32 9.00 0.85
C ARG A 57 15.70 8.96 1.49
N ALA A 58 15.78 8.59 2.77
CA ALA A 58 17.04 8.50 3.50
C ALA A 58 18.01 7.49 2.87
N GLN A 59 17.48 6.39 2.33
CA GLN A 59 18.25 5.34 1.66
C GLN A 59 18.83 5.72 0.30
N ALA A 60 18.48 6.89 -0.26
CA ALA A 60 18.88 7.27 -1.62
C ALA A 60 18.42 6.25 -2.70
N ASN A 61 17.32 5.54 -2.46
CA ASN A 61 16.90 4.44 -3.34
C ASN A 61 16.12 4.96 -4.56
N TYR A 62 16.84 5.51 -5.53
CA TYR A 62 16.29 6.13 -6.73
C TYR A 62 16.76 5.43 -8.01
N ALA A 63 15.93 5.46 -9.04
CA ALA A 63 16.32 5.05 -10.39
C ALA A 63 15.80 6.06 -11.41
N THR A 64 16.54 6.25 -12.50
CA THR A 64 16.07 7.07 -13.62
C THR A 64 15.15 6.25 -14.53
N THR A 65 14.30 6.94 -15.29
CA THR A 65 13.48 6.33 -16.34
C THR A 65 14.34 5.63 -17.40
N ASP A 66 15.57 6.08 -17.66
CA ASP A 66 16.51 5.42 -18.58
C ASP A 66 17.08 4.12 -18.01
N GLN A 67 17.34 4.06 -16.70
CA GLN A 67 17.75 2.82 -16.03
C GLN A 67 16.62 1.79 -16.05
N LEU A 68 15.38 2.22 -15.79
CA LEU A 68 14.20 1.38 -15.93
C LEU A 68 14.02 0.91 -17.39
N ALA A 69 14.20 1.81 -18.37
CA ALA A 69 14.13 1.47 -19.79
C ALA A 69 15.17 0.42 -20.20
N ALA A 70 16.39 0.53 -19.69
CA ALA A 70 17.44 -0.44 -19.94
C ALA A 70 17.06 -1.83 -19.37
N ASP A 71 16.47 -1.89 -18.18
CA ASP A 71 16.00 -3.13 -17.58
C ASP A 71 14.84 -3.76 -18.35
N VAL A 72 13.83 -2.94 -18.71
CA VAL A 72 12.69 -3.35 -19.55
C VAL A 72 13.18 -3.91 -20.87
N LYS A 73 14.07 -3.19 -21.57
CA LYS A 73 14.63 -3.64 -22.85
C LYS A 73 15.43 -4.94 -22.71
N ALA A 74 16.24 -5.07 -21.67
CA ALA A 74 17.03 -6.27 -21.42
C ALA A 74 16.15 -7.50 -21.17
N LYS A 75 15.04 -7.33 -20.44
CA LYS A 75 14.15 -8.44 -20.05
C LYS A 75 13.10 -8.79 -21.11
N LEU A 76 12.61 -7.81 -21.88
CA LEU A 76 11.50 -7.99 -22.83
C LEU A 76 11.93 -7.88 -24.31
N GLY A 77 13.17 -7.51 -24.60
CA GLY A 77 13.74 -7.47 -25.95
C GLY A 77 13.55 -6.14 -26.70
N GLY A 78 12.76 -5.21 -26.17
CA GLY A 78 12.60 -3.85 -26.71
C GLY A 78 11.74 -3.71 -27.96
N GLU A 79 10.88 -4.68 -28.25
CA GLU A 79 9.93 -4.63 -29.36
C GLU A 79 8.54 -4.15 -28.87
N THR A 80 7.46 -4.90 -29.15
CA THR A 80 6.11 -4.59 -28.66
C THR A 80 5.89 -5.20 -27.28
N VAL A 81 5.54 -4.37 -26.29
CA VAL A 81 5.28 -4.80 -24.91
C VAL A 81 3.82 -4.50 -24.55
N GLY A 82 3.14 -5.49 -23.98
CA GLY A 82 1.81 -5.35 -23.42
C GLY A 82 1.91 -4.95 -21.97
N VAL A 83 1.20 -3.91 -21.54
CA VAL A 83 1.12 -3.51 -20.13
C VAL A 83 -0.33 -3.63 -19.69
N VAL A 84 -0.60 -4.47 -18.68
CA VAL A 84 -1.98 -4.78 -18.27
C VAL A 84 -2.27 -4.31 -16.85
N PHE A 85 -3.47 -3.78 -16.65
CA PHE A 85 -4.08 -3.47 -15.35
C PHE A 85 -3.29 -2.52 -14.44
N PRO A 86 -2.74 -1.41 -14.96
CA PRO A 86 -2.13 -0.42 -14.08
C PRO A 86 -3.18 0.31 -13.24
N ILE A 87 -2.74 0.87 -12.12
CA ILE A 87 -3.53 1.88 -11.41
C ILE A 87 -3.50 3.22 -12.14
N LEU A 88 -4.57 4.00 -11.99
CA LEU A 88 -4.71 5.35 -12.56
C LEU A 88 -4.03 6.38 -11.65
N SER A 89 -2.74 6.62 -11.86
CA SER A 89 -1.95 7.54 -11.04
C SER A 89 -0.85 8.24 -11.80
N ARG A 90 -0.88 9.58 -11.75
CA ARG A 90 0.24 10.44 -12.24
C ARG A 90 1.51 10.29 -11.39
N ASN A 91 1.36 9.94 -10.12
CA ASN A 91 2.48 9.90 -9.17
C ASN A 91 3.12 8.51 -9.07
N ARG A 92 2.31 7.44 -9.12
CA ARG A 92 2.78 6.06 -8.94
C ARG A 92 3.07 5.36 -10.28
N PHE A 93 2.12 5.39 -11.21
CA PHE A 93 2.22 4.62 -12.45
C PHE A 93 2.83 5.40 -13.62
N ALA A 94 2.43 6.65 -13.86
CA ALA A 94 2.84 7.40 -15.05
C ALA A 94 4.36 7.48 -15.24
N ILE A 95 5.10 7.74 -14.16
CA ILE A 95 6.56 7.79 -14.20
C ILE A 95 7.20 6.42 -14.51
N CYS A 96 6.59 5.33 -14.04
CA CYS A 96 7.02 3.98 -14.38
C CYS A 96 6.72 3.66 -15.85
N LEU A 97 5.54 4.07 -16.35
CA LEU A 97 5.16 3.93 -17.74
C LEU A 97 6.13 4.66 -18.67
N ARG A 98 6.66 5.84 -18.29
CA ARG A 98 7.71 6.54 -19.06
C ARG A 98 8.92 5.65 -19.27
N GLY A 99 9.45 5.04 -18.20
CA GLY A 99 10.57 4.12 -18.31
C GLY A 99 10.26 2.86 -19.13
N MET A 100 9.04 2.32 -19.02
CA MET A 100 8.60 1.19 -19.85
C MET A 100 8.53 1.57 -21.34
N ALA A 101 7.95 2.73 -21.66
CA ALA A 101 7.81 3.23 -23.02
C ALA A 101 9.18 3.46 -23.68
N LYS A 102 10.11 4.13 -22.99
CA LYS A 102 11.50 4.29 -23.45
C LYS A 102 12.21 2.95 -23.75
N GLY A 103 11.82 1.89 -23.05
CA GLY A 103 12.40 0.56 -23.19
C GLY A 103 11.84 -0.27 -24.34
N ALA A 104 10.80 0.19 -25.04
CA ALA A 104 10.06 -0.55 -26.06
C ALA A 104 9.86 0.27 -27.35
N LYS A 105 9.57 -0.39 -28.47
CA LYS A 105 9.14 0.31 -29.70
C LYS A 105 7.65 0.63 -29.70
N LYS A 106 6.86 -0.22 -29.05
CA LYS A 106 5.40 -0.09 -28.96
C LYS A 106 4.91 -0.56 -27.61
N ILE A 107 4.00 0.20 -27.01
CA ILE A 107 3.24 -0.20 -25.82
C ILE A 107 1.79 -0.43 -26.21
N VAL A 108 1.29 -1.62 -25.90
CA VAL A 108 -0.15 -1.91 -25.88
C VAL A 108 -0.61 -1.84 -24.44
N LEU A 109 -1.29 -0.76 -24.06
CA LEU A 109 -1.76 -0.53 -22.71
C LEU A 109 -3.21 -1.04 -22.58
N MET A 110 -3.41 -2.04 -21.74
CA MET A 110 -4.74 -2.56 -21.40
C MET A 110 -5.19 -2.01 -20.05
N LEU A 111 -6.22 -1.18 -20.08
CA LEU A 111 -6.87 -0.65 -18.88
C LEU A 111 -8.06 -1.54 -18.50
N SER A 112 -8.17 -1.89 -17.22
CA SER A 112 -9.40 -2.49 -16.69
C SER A 112 -10.50 -1.44 -16.59
N TYR A 113 -11.76 -1.87 -16.72
CA TYR A 113 -12.92 -0.99 -16.70
C TYR A 113 -14.10 -1.67 -15.99
N PRO A 114 -14.94 -0.95 -15.22
CA PRO A 114 -15.04 0.50 -15.15
C PRO A 114 -13.95 1.19 -14.30
N SER A 115 -13.15 0.44 -13.53
CA SER A 115 -12.11 0.96 -12.66
C SER A 115 -10.85 0.09 -12.62
N ASP A 116 -9.77 0.65 -12.06
CA ASP A 116 -8.56 -0.11 -11.72
C ASP A 116 -8.72 -0.97 -10.45
N GLU A 117 -7.69 -1.74 -10.09
CA GLU A 117 -7.77 -2.65 -8.94
C GLU A 117 -7.93 -1.96 -7.57
N VAL A 118 -7.55 -0.68 -7.45
CA VAL A 118 -7.75 0.10 -6.23
C VAL A 118 -9.06 0.89 -6.28
N GLY A 119 -9.77 0.91 -7.40
CA GLY A 119 -11.08 1.54 -7.53
C GLY A 119 -11.05 2.96 -8.09
N ASN A 120 -9.96 3.42 -8.73
CA ASN A 120 -10.03 4.64 -9.53
C ASN A 120 -10.89 4.37 -10.76
N HIS A 121 -11.99 5.13 -10.88
CA HIS A 121 -12.97 4.93 -11.94
C HIS A 121 -12.52 5.63 -13.22
N LEU A 122 -12.53 4.90 -14.33
CA LEU A 122 -12.58 5.48 -15.66
C LEU A 122 -14.00 5.97 -15.95
N LEU A 123 -15.00 5.17 -15.61
CA LEU A 123 -16.41 5.45 -15.89
C LEU A 123 -17.31 5.01 -14.73
N ASP A 124 -18.52 5.57 -14.70
CA ASP A 124 -19.58 5.12 -13.81
C ASP A 124 -20.10 3.76 -14.27
N ILE A 125 -20.20 2.80 -13.34
CA ILE A 125 -20.64 1.44 -13.64
C ILE A 125 -22.02 1.40 -14.31
N ASP A 126 -22.90 2.35 -13.98
CA ASP A 126 -24.25 2.42 -14.55
C ASP A 126 -24.22 2.69 -16.06
N LEU A 127 -23.17 3.37 -16.57
CA LEU A 127 -23.00 3.59 -18.01
C LEU A 127 -22.75 2.29 -18.78
N LEU A 128 -22.19 1.26 -18.14
CA LEU A 128 -22.02 -0.04 -18.78
C LEU A 128 -23.38 -0.69 -19.06
N ASP A 129 -24.28 -0.62 -18.08
CA ASP A 129 -25.64 -1.16 -18.21
C ASP A 129 -26.43 -0.38 -19.26
N GLU A 130 -26.34 0.96 -19.26
CA GLU A 130 -26.99 1.81 -20.25
C GLU A 130 -26.54 1.53 -21.69
N LYS A 131 -25.26 1.20 -21.89
CA LYS A 131 -24.68 0.91 -23.19
C LYS A 131 -24.71 -0.58 -23.55
N GLY A 132 -25.14 -1.44 -22.64
CA GLY A 132 -25.20 -2.89 -22.83
C GLY A 132 -23.84 -3.56 -22.98
N ILE A 133 -22.79 -3.00 -22.36
CA ILE A 133 -21.42 -3.53 -22.39
C ILE A 133 -21.23 -4.53 -21.24
N ASP A 134 -20.74 -5.73 -21.56
CA ASP A 134 -20.35 -6.75 -20.57
C ASP A 134 -18.84 -6.64 -20.29
N PRO A 135 -18.43 -6.01 -19.17
CA PRO A 135 -17.02 -5.78 -18.86
C PRO A 135 -16.23 -7.08 -18.66
N TYR A 136 -16.88 -8.23 -18.50
CA TYR A 136 -16.22 -9.53 -18.34
C TYR A 136 -15.94 -10.23 -19.68
N LYS A 137 -16.52 -9.75 -20.79
CA LYS A 137 -16.37 -10.35 -22.11
C LYS A 137 -15.82 -9.39 -23.15
N ASP A 138 -16.29 -8.15 -23.12
CA ASP A 138 -16.06 -7.20 -24.20
C ASP A 138 -14.66 -6.60 -24.11
N VAL A 139 -14.03 -6.50 -25.28
CA VAL A 139 -12.75 -5.81 -25.47
C VAL A 139 -13.02 -4.61 -26.34
N LEU A 140 -12.66 -3.43 -25.85
CA LEU A 140 -12.87 -2.17 -26.57
C LEU A 140 -11.53 -1.57 -26.98
N THR A 141 -11.48 -1.03 -28.18
CA THR A 141 -10.44 -0.07 -28.58
C THR A 141 -10.68 1.30 -27.96
N GLN A 142 -9.68 2.17 -27.99
CA GLN A 142 -9.86 3.57 -27.59
C GLN A 142 -11.00 4.27 -28.34
N GLU A 143 -11.09 4.07 -29.65
CA GLU A 143 -12.12 4.71 -30.48
C GLU A 143 -13.53 4.25 -30.10
N GLU A 144 -13.72 2.95 -29.86
CA GLU A 144 -15.00 2.40 -29.40
C GLU A 144 -15.35 2.90 -27.99
N PHE A 145 -14.38 2.89 -27.07
CA PHE A 145 -14.57 3.39 -25.71
C PHE A 145 -14.99 4.86 -25.70
N GLU A 146 -14.25 5.72 -26.41
CA GLU A 146 -14.56 7.15 -26.48
C GLU A 146 -15.86 7.42 -27.26
N GLY A 147 -16.18 6.61 -28.27
CA GLY A 147 -17.46 6.71 -29.00
C GLY A 147 -18.67 6.35 -28.13
N LEU A 148 -18.52 5.41 -27.21
CA LEU A 148 -19.58 4.97 -26.30
C LEU A 148 -19.75 5.90 -25.09
N PHE A 149 -18.65 6.31 -24.48
CA PHE A 149 -18.61 6.96 -23.16
C PHE A 149 -18.10 8.40 -23.19
N GLY A 150 -17.48 8.85 -24.28
CA GLY A 150 -16.79 10.13 -24.35
C GLY A 150 -15.45 10.10 -23.63
N LYS A 151 -14.95 11.29 -23.25
CA LYS A 151 -13.70 11.41 -22.50
C LYS A 151 -13.92 11.12 -21.01
N SER A 152 -13.34 10.01 -20.54
CA SER A 152 -13.35 9.57 -19.15
C SER A 152 -12.44 10.43 -18.27
N LYS A 153 -12.98 11.51 -17.72
CA LYS A 153 -12.27 12.30 -16.72
C LYS A 153 -12.45 11.71 -15.32
N HIS A 154 -11.33 11.51 -14.63
CA HIS A 154 -11.33 10.99 -13.27
C HIS A 154 -12.00 11.96 -12.28
N THR A 155 -12.92 11.46 -11.46
CA THR A 155 -13.80 12.26 -10.59
C THR A 155 -13.08 13.24 -9.68
N PHE A 156 -11.92 12.85 -9.12
CA PHE A 156 -11.19 13.68 -8.16
C PHE A 156 -10.11 14.56 -8.79
N THR A 157 -9.57 14.18 -9.95
CA THR A 157 -8.39 14.85 -10.53
C THR A 157 -8.70 15.58 -11.83
N ASP A 158 -9.89 15.37 -12.42
CA ASP A 158 -10.31 15.88 -13.74
C ASP A 158 -9.39 15.47 -14.90
N ILE A 159 -8.52 14.47 -14.68
CA ILE A 159 -7.57 13.97 -15.67
C ILE A 159 -8.23 12.89 -16.52
N ASP A 160 -8.08 13.03 -17.83
CA ASP A 160 -8.34 11.97 -18.81
C ASP A 160 -7.12 11.05 -18.87
N TYR A 161 -7.13 10.00 -18.06
CA TYR A 161 -5.98 9.08 -17.95
C TYR A 161 -5.74 8.28 -19.24
N VAL A 162 -6.78 8.05 -20.04
CA VAL A 162 -6.67 7.32 -21.31
C VAL A 162 -5.77 8.09 -22.27
N ASN A 163 -6.11 9.36 -22.52
CA ASN A 163 -5.33 10.21 -23.42
C ASN A 163 -3.99 10.60 -22.80
N TYR A 164 -3.95 10.89 -21.49
CA TYR A 164 -2.71 11.22 -20.79
C TYR A 164 -1.66 10.10 -20.90
N TYR A 165 -2.03 8.84 -20.73
CA TYR A 165 -1.08 7.73 -20.88
C TYR A 165 -0.66 7.49 -22.32
N LYS A 166 -1.56 7.66 -23.27
CA LYS A 166 -1.23 7.57 -24.70
C LYS A 166 -0.18 8.62 -25.08
N GLU A 167 -0.44 9.89 -24.77
CA GLU A 167 0.48 11.00 -25.04
C GLU A 167 1.84 10.77 -24.36
N LEU A 168 1.84 10.30 -23.11
CA LEU A 168 3.05 9.98 -22.37
C LEU A 168 3.89 8.88 -23.06
N ILE A 169 3.27 7.82 -23.58
CA ILE A 169 3.99 6.77 -24.30
C ILE A 169 4.61 7.33 -25.59
N GLU A 170 3.84 8.13 -26.33
CA GLU A 170 4.28 8.75 -27.60
C GLU A 170 5.40 9.78 -27.40
N GLU A 171 5.34 10.57 -26.32
CA GLU A 171 6.39 11.51 -25.90
C GLU A 171 7.74 10.82 -25.67
N GLU A 172 7.73 9.59 -25.16
CA GLU A 172 8.93 8.78 -24.92
C GLU A 172 9.41 8.01 -26.16
N GLY A 173 8.76 8.22 -27.31
CA GLY A 173 9.16 7.69 -28.61
C GLY A 173 8.65 6.29 -28.94
N ALA A 174 7.72 5.73 -28.15
CA ALA A 174 7.06 4.46 -28.43
C ALA A 174 5.70 4.67 -29.11
N GLU A 175 5.31 3.76 -30.01
CA GLU A 175 3.92 3.72 -30.51
C GLU A 175 2.96 3.33 -29.36
N ALA A 176 1.84 4.03 -29.24
CA ALA A 176 0.85 3.77 -28.21
C ALA A 176 -0.44 3.15 -28.79
N GLN A 177 -0.89 2.06 -28.19
CA GLN A 177 -2.20 1.48 -28.46
C GLN A 177 -2.94 1.22 -27.14
N ILE A 178 -4.08 1.86 -26.94
CA ILE A 178 -4.91 1.67 -25.75
C ILE A 178 -6.07 0.72 -26.07
N ILE A 179 -6.27 -0.26 -25.20
CA ILE A 179 -7.40 -1.19 -25.23
C ILE A 179 -8.00 -1.33 -23.82
N PHE A 180 -9.25 -1.78 -23.75
CA PHE A 180 -9.97 -2.00 -22.50
C PHE A 180 -10.47 -3.43 -22.44
N ALA A 181 -10.11 -4.14 -21.37
CA ALA A 181 -10.54 -5.51 -21.10
C ALA A 181 -10.35 -5.80 -19.61
N ASN A 182 -11.11 -6.75 -19.05
CA ASN A 182 -10.86 -7.29 -17.70
C ASN A 182 -10.30 -8.72 -17.70
N ASP A 183 -10.12 -9.31 -18.89
CA ASP A 183 -9.39 -10.56 -19.06
C ASP A 183 -7.97 -10.25 -19.55
N PRO A 184 -6.94 -10.45 -18.70
CA PRO A 184 -5.56 -10.09 -19.07
C PRO A 184 -5.03 -10.91 -20.23
N ARG A 185 -5.64 -12.08 -20.52
CA ARG A 185 -5.21 -12.95 -21.63
C ARG A 185 -5.43 -12.30 -23.00
N LYS A 186 -6.34 -11.32 -23.09
CA LYS A 186 -6.62 -10.58 -24.34
C LYS A 186 -5.43 -9.76 -24.83
N ILE A 187 -4.44 -9.50 -23.97
CA ILE A 187 -3.22 -8.81 -24.39
C ILE A 187 -2.39 -9.66 -25.37
N LEU A 188 -2.54 -10.98 -25.32
CA LEU A 188 -1.81 -11.93 -26.15
C LEU A 188 -2.22 -11.90 -27.63
N ASP A 189 -3.38 -11.29 -27.94
CA ASP A 189 -3.78 -11.01 -29.32
C ASP A 189 -2.85 -9.94 -29.97
N TYR A 190 -2.07 -9.22 -29.16
CA TYR A 190 -1.19 -8.14 -29.59
C TYR A 190 0.30 -8.41 -29.35
N THR A 191 0.68 -9.10 -28.26
CA THR A 191 2.07 -9.47 -27.96
C THR A 191 2.15 -10.54 -26.87
N ASP A 192 3.18 -11.38 -26.93
CA ASP A 192 3.52 -12.39 -25.93
C ASP A 192 4.50 -11.89 -24.84
N LYS A 193 4.93 -10.62 -24.93
CA LYS A 193 5.80 -9.93 -23.95
C LYS A 193 4.95 -8.99 -23.10
N VAL A 194 4.73 -9.35 -21.83
CA VAL A 194 3.72 -8.70 -20.99
C VAL A 194 4.29 -8.26 -19.64
N ILE A 195 3.97 -7.03 -19.24
CA ILE A 195 4.14 -6.49 -17.89
C ILE A 195 2.76 -6.43 -17.22
N CYS A 196 2.59 -7.15 -16.12
CA CYS A 196 1.43 -7.09 -15.24
C CYS A 196 1.63 -5.95 -14.23
N ALA A 197 0.90 -4.86 -14.41
CA ALA A 197 1.05 -3.61 -13.64
C ALA A 197 0.08 -3.50 -12.46
N ASP A 198 -0.76 -4.50 -12.26
CA ASP A 198 -1.55 -4.65 -11.05
C ASP A 198 -0.63 -4.83 -9.83
N ILE A 199 -1.03 -4.31 -8.67
CA ILE A 199 -0.24 -4.39 -7.43
C ILE A 199 -0.65 -5.66 -6.71
N HIS A 200 -1.88 -5.75 -6.21
CA HIS A 200 -2.28 -6.84 -5.30
C HIS A 200 -2.65 -8.13 -6.03
N THR A 201 -3.12 -8.00 -7.27
CA THR A 201 -3.58 -9.16 -8.06
C THR A 201 -2.52 -9.76 -9.00
N ARG A 202 -1.31 -9.17 -9.03
CA ARG A 202 -0.23 -9.46 -10.00
C ARG A 202 0.11 -10.92 -10.17
N ALA A 203 0.16 -11.68 -9.07
CA ALA A 203 0.50 -13.10 -9.13
C ALA A 203 -0.56 -13.91 -9.90
N ARG A 204 -1.84 -13.54 -9.78
CA ARG A 204 -2.93 -14.15 -10.54
C ARG A 204 -2.83 -13.75 -12.01
N THR A 205 -2.59 -12.48 -12.30
CA THR A 205 -2.47 -11.95 -13.67
C THR A 205 -1.30 -12.59 -14.41
N LYS A 206 -0.10 -12.60 -13.82
CA LYS A 206 1.09 -13.29 -14.34
C LYS A 206 0.80 -14.76 -14.66
N ARG A 207 0.16 -15.48 -13.72
CA ARG A 207 -0.19 -16.89 -13.89
C ARG A 207 -1.15 -17.11 -15.07
N LEU A 208 -2.17 -16.28 -15.21
CA LEU A 208 -3.17 -16.42 -16.28
C LEU A 208 -2.58 -16.15 -17.66
N VAL A 209 -1.81 -15.07 -17.81
CA VAL A 209 -1.16 -14.71 -19.09
C VAL A 209 -0.14 -15.77 -19.49
N LYS A 210 0.70 -16.22 -18.55
CA LYS A 210 1.69 -17.27 -18.81
C LYS A 210 1.03 -18.59 -19.20
N ALA A 211 -0.04 -18.99 -18.52
CA ALA A 211 -0.78 -20.21 -18.86
C ALA A 211 -1.48 -20.14 -20.23
N ALA A 212 -1.80 -18.93 -20.72
CA ALA A 212 -2.41 -18.70 -22.02
C ALA A 212 -1.39 -18.57 -23.17
N GLY A 213 -0.09 -18.69 -22.90
CA GLY A 213 0.96 -18.73 -23.92
C GLY A 213 1.85 -17.49 -24.01
N GLY A 214 1.79 -16.56 -23.04
CA GLY A 214 2.77 -15.47 -22.96
C GLY A 214 4.19 -15.99 -22.78
N ASP A 215 5.13 -15.53 -23.61
CA ASP A 215 6.53 -15.98 -23.64
C ASP A 215 7.34 -15.36 -22.50
N VAL A 216 7.32 -14.02 -22.40
CA VAL A 216 7.93 -13.30 -21.27
C VAL A 216 6.84 -12.53 -20.53
N VAL A 217 6.52 -13.01 -19.33
CA VAL A 217 5.48 -12.43 -18.48
C VAL A 217 6.12 -12.00 -17.17
N LEU A 218 6.21 -10.69 -16.99
CA LEU A 218 6.78 -10.02 -15.83
C LEU A 218 5.70 -9.23 -15.11
N GLY A 219 5.94 -8.86 -13.87
CA GLY A 219 5.20 -7.83 -13.17
C GLY A 219 6.10 -6.63 -12.90
N MET A 220 5.51 -5.56 -12.39
CA MET A 220 6.30 -4.43 -11.87
C MET A 220 7.24 -4.86 -10.73
N ASP A 221 6.91 -5.94 -10.00
CA ASP A 221 7.77 -6.57 -9.00
C ASP A 221 9.00 -7.26 -9.58
N ASP A 222 9.04 -7.51 -10.88
CA ASP A 222 10.17 -8.15 -11.56
C ASP A 222 11.12 -7.13 -12.22
N LEU A 223 10.86 -5.83 -12.13
CA LEU A 223 11.66 -4.74 -12.71
C LEU A 223 12.49 -4.03 -11.63
N LEU A 224 13.74 -3.69 -11.95
CA LEU A 224 14.72 -3.13 -11.00
C LEU A 224 14.83 -3.93 -9.70
N THR A 225 14.90 -5.26 -9.81
CA THR A 225 15.17 -6.18 -8.70
C THR A 225 16.65 -6.27 -8.32
N ALA A 226 17.51 -5.68 -9.14
CA ALA A 226 18.94 -5.48 -8.91
C ALA A 226 19.38 -4.16 -9.56
N PRO A 227 20.52 -3.58 -9.17
CA PRO A 227 21.03 -2.35 -9.78
C PRO A 227 21.22 -2.47 -11.30
N VAL A 228 20.72 -1.49 -12.04
CA VAL A 228 20.93 -1.36 -13.49
C VAL A 228 21.65 -0.04 -13.73
N ASN A 229 22.88 -0.11 -14.26
CA ASN A 229 23.74 1.07 -14.45
C ASN A 229 23.87 1.92 -13.17
N GLY A 230 24.01 1.27 -12.01
CA GLY A 230 24.14 1.93 -10.72
C GLY A 230 22.83 2.47 -10.13
N SER A 231 21.68 2.08 -10.66
CA SER A 231 20.38 2.46 -10.09
C SER A 231 20.19 1.91 -8.67
N GLY A 232 19.29 2.54 -7.93
CA GLY A 232 18.56 1.89 -6.85
C GLY A 232 17.78 0.67 -7.35
N TYR A 233 17.33 -0.16 -6.42
CA TYR A 233 16.60 -1.38 -6.70
C TYR A 233 15.73 -1.80 -5.51
N ASN A 234 14.78 -2.71 -5.74
CA ASN A 234 14.07 -3.40 -4.68
C ASN A 234 13.95 -4.90 -5.02
N PRO A 235 14.60 -5.80 -4.27
CA PRO A 235 14.63 -7.22 -4.61
C PRO A 235 13.28 -7.93 -4.44
N ASP A 236 12.40 -7.41 -3.57
CA ASP A 236 11.15 -8.06 -3.20
C ASP A 236 9.95 -7.50 -3.98
N TYR A 237 10.00 -6.21 -4.32
CA TYR A 237 8.87 -5.47 -4.88
C TYR A 237 9.20 -4.75 -6.19
N GLY A 238 10.42 -4.83 -6.70
CA GLY A 238 10.83 -4.18 -7.93
C GLY A 238 10.48 -2.69 -7.95
N ILE A 239 9.65 -2.27 -8.90
CA ILE A 239 9.14 -0.89 -8.98
C ILE A 239 7.74 -0.70 -8.38
N LEU A 240 7.13 -1.70 -7.75
CA LEU A 240 5.88 -1.50 -6.99
C LEU A 240 6.12 -0.59 -5.79
N GLY A 241 5.11 0.23 -5.44
CA GLY A 241 5.22 1.22 -4.37
C GLY A 241 6.10 2.42 -4.73
N SER A 242 6.63 2.49 -5.95
CA SER A 242 7.44 3.63 -6.39
C SER A 242 6.62 4.90 -6.52
N ASN A 243 7.28 6.04 -6.33
CA ASN A 243 6.72 7.37 -6.48
C ASN A 243 7.57 8.23 -7.41
N LYS A 244 6.94 9.19 -8.08
CA LYS A 244 7.66 10.24 -8.82
C LYS A 244 8.51 11.07 -7.87
N ALA A 245 9.82 11.16 -8.14
CA ALA A 245 10.74 12.04 -7.42
C ALA A 245 10.99 13.34 -8.21
N THR A 246 11.24 13.19 -9.51
CA THR A 246 11.38 14.27 -10.51
C THR A 246 10.66 13.84 -11.79
N GLU A 247 10.76 14.61 -12.87
CA GLU A 247 10.17 14.23 -14.17
C GLU A 247 10.78 12.95 -14.77
N ASP A 248 12.01 12.62 -14.40
CA ASP A 248 12.80 11.53 -14.97
C ASP A 248 13.29 10.50 -13.95
N THR A 249 12.96 10.66 -12.67
CA THR A 249 13.44 9.81 -11.57
C THR A 249 12.29 9.23 -10.75
N ILE A 250 12.36 7.93 -10.49
CA ILE A 250 11.49 7.20 -9.56
C ILE A 250 12.20 7.00 -8.22
N LYS A 251 11.47 7.27 -7.13
CA LYS A 251 11.83 6.84 -5.77
C LYS A 251 11.23 5.45 -5.56
N LEU A 252 12.08 4.45 -5.36
CA LEU A 252 11.67 3.08 -5.15
C LEU A 252 11.17 2.86 -3.72
N PHE A 253 10.37 1.82 -3.52
CA PHE A 253 9.93 1.39 -2.19
C PHE A 253 11.14 0.99 -1.33
N PRO A 254 11.13 1.21 0.00
CA PRO A 254 12.32 1.03 0.82
C PRO A 254 12.77 -0.43 0.91
N ILE A 255 14.06 -0.62 1.11
CA ILE A 255 14.71 -1.92 1.31
C ILE A 255 15.20 -2.04 2.76
N ASN A 256 15.62 -3.23 3.19
CA ASN A 256 16.20 -3.45 4.53
C ASN A 256 15.32 -2.93 5.70
N CYS A 257 13.99 -2.93 5.50
CA CYS A 257 13.05 -2.39 6.48
C CYS A 257 13.09 -3.15 7.80
N GLN A 258 13.33 -4.46 7.77
CA GLN A 258 13.45 -5.29 8.98
C GLN A 258 14.67 -4.89 9.82
N GLU A 259 15.84 -4.73 9.19
CA GLU A 259 17.05 -4.30 9.87
C GLU A 259 16.85 -2.91 10.52
N PHE A 260 16.16 -2.01 9.81
CA PHE A 260 15.84 -0.68 10.32
C PHE A 260 14.99 -0.74 11.60
N VAL A 261 13.86 -1.48 11.59
CA VAL A 261 12.96 -1.53 12.76
C VAL A 261 13.61 -2.22 13.96
N ASP A 262 14.40 -3.27 13.73
CA ASP A 262 15.12 -3.98 14.79
C ASP A 262 16.19 -3.05 15.41
N GLY A 263 16.88 -2.26 14.57
CA GLY A 263 17.85 -1.27 15.01
C GLY A 263 17.24 -0.13 15.82
N VAL A 264 16.07 0.39 15.41
CA VAL A 264 15.34 1.41 16.16
C VAL A 264 14.87 0.84 17.52
N GLN A 265 14.28 -0.36 17.53
CA GLN A 265 13.84 -0.99 18.79
C GLN A 265 15.00 -1.20 19.76
N ALA A 266 16.14 -1.69 19.27
CA ALA A 266 17.33 -1.92 20.07
C ALA A 266 17.86 -0.62 20.69
N GLU A 267 17.93 0.47 19.92
CA GLU A 267 18.40 1.76 20.40
C GLU A 267 17.45 2.37 21.45
N VAL A 268 16.12 2.32 21.22
CA VAL A 268 15.14 2.77 22.22
C VAL A 268 15.28 1.97 23.51
N LYS A 269 15.44 0.65 23.42
CA LYS A 269 15.66 -0.22 24.57
C LYS A 269 16.96 0.11 25.31
N ALA A 270 18.03 0.42 24.59
CA ALA A 270 19.30 0.81 25.20
C ALA A 270 19.18 2.13 25.99
N ARG A 271 18.43 3.11 25.46
CA ARG A 271 18.27 4.43 26.11
C ARG A 271 17.28 4.43 27.27
N THR A 272 16.25 3.60 27.20
CA THR A 272 15.08 3.71 28.11
C THR A 272 14.89 2.48 28.99
N GLY A 273 15.53 1.35 28.66
CA GLY A 273 15.28 0.05 29.28
C GLY A 273 13.94 -0.58 28.90
N LYS A 274 13.12 0.08 28.08
CA LYS A 274 11.79 -0.38 27.67
C LYS A 274 11.82 -1.03 26.29
N THR A 275 10.99 -2.05 26.09
CA THR A 275 10.79 -2.66 24.77
C THR A 275 9.46 -2.17 24.22
N ILE A 276 9.53 -1.47 23.09
CA ILE A 276 8.37 -1.03 22.29
C ILE A 276 8.34 -1.82 20.98
N GLU A 277 7.20 -1.86 20.31
CA GLU A 277 7.13 -2.39 18.94
C GLU A 277 7.43 -1.29 17.93
N VAL A 278 8.08 -1.64 16.83
CA VAL A 278 8.46 -0.70 15.77
C VAL A 278 7.99 -1.23 14.43
N MET A 279 7.50 -0.35 13.57
CA MET A 279 7.14 -0.70 12.19
C MET A 279 7.47 0.41 11.19
N VAL A 280 7.76 0.01 9.96
CA VAL A 280 7.66 0.89 8.80
C VAL A 280 6.24 0.76 8.26
N TYR A 281 5.53 1.86 8.08
CA TYR A 281 4.16 1.86 7.55
C TYR A 281 4.08 2.57 6.19
N GLY A 282 3.37 1.96 5.25
CA GLY A 282 3.00 2.55 3.96
C GLY A 282 1.56 3.05 3.98
N ASP A 283 0.88 2.93 2.84
CA ASP A 283 -0.52 3.34 2.67
C ASP A 283 -1.49 2.64 3.64
N GLY A 284 -2.53 3.36 4.06
CA GLY A 284 -3.43 3.00 5.15
C GLY A 284 -4.48 1.92 4.89
N ALA A 285 -4.43 1.17 3.78
CA ALA A 285 -5.35 0.07 3.46
C ALA A 285 -6.85 0.31 3.72
N PHE A 286 -7.31 1.57 3.69
CA PHE A 286 -8.71 1.93 3.89
C PHE A 286 -9.38 2.22 2.55
N LYS A 287 -10.67 1.93 2.46
CA LYS A 287 -11.47 2.27 1.29
C LYS A 287 -12.27 3.54 1.57
N ASP A 288 -12.04 4.59 0.80
CA ASP A 288 -12.85 5.79 0.87
C ASP A 288 -14.31 5.46 0.51
N PRO A 289 -15.30 5.79 1.37
CA PRO A 289 -16.69 5.45 1.11
C PRO A 289 -17.33 6.27 0.01
N VAL A 290 -16.77 7.41 -0.42
CA VAL A 290 -17.36 8.26 -1.46
C VAL A 290 -16.89 7.82 -2.84
N GLY A 291 -15.59 7.89 -3.09
CA GLY A 291 -14.93 7.48 -4.33
C GLY A 291 -14.77 5.99 -4.52
N LYS A 292 -14.96 5.19 -3.45
CA LYS A 292 -14.74 3.74 -3.46
C LYS A 292 -13.31 3.36 -3.88
N ILE A 293 -12.35 4.23 -3.61
CA ILE A 293 -10.93 4.04 -3.87
C ILE A 293 -10.26 3.50 -2.59
N TRP A 294 -9.45 2.47 -2.73
CA TRP A 294 -8.55 1.98 -1.70
C TRP A 294 -7.29 2.83 -1.66
N GLU A 295 -6.97 3.38 -0.49
CA GLU A 295 -5.66 3.94 -0.19
C GLU A 295 -4.70 2.79 0.14
N LEU A 296 -4.38 1.99 -0.88
CA LEU A 296 -3.42 0.88 -0.83
C LEU A 296 -2.71 0.70 -2.18
N ALA A 297 -1.99 1.74 -2.61
CA ALA A 297 -1.17 1.70 -3.81
C ALA A 297 0.24 1.11 -3.57
N ASP A 298 0.62 0.94 -2.31
CA ASP A 298 1.80 0.17 -1.91
C ASP A 298 1.58 -1.35 -2.02
N PRO A 299 2.65 -2.14 -2.27
CA PRO A 299 2.56 -3.59 -2.39
C PRO A 299 2.23 -4.30 -1.07
N VAL A 300 2.48 -3.63 0.08
CA VAL A 300 2.18 -4.09 1.43
C VAL A 300 1.96 -2.89 2.36
N VAL A 301 1.17 -3.05 3.41
CA VAL A 301 0.95 -2.01 4.43
C VAL A 301 2.21 -1.77 5.28
N SER A 302 2.99 -2.80 5.55
CA SER A 302 4.21 -2.70 6.36
C SER A 302 5.32 -3.57 5.78
N PRO A 303 6.38 -2.98 5.21
CA PRO A 303 7.52 -3.75 4.68
C PRO A 303 8.50 -4.24 5.75
N GLY A 304 8.38 -3.79 6.99
CA GLY A 304 9.22 -4.26 8.10
C GLY A 304 8.60 -3.89 9.43
N PHE A 305 8.60 -4.83 10.38
CA PHE A 305 8.00 -4.65 11.70
C PHE A 305 8.59 -5.62 12.72
N THR A 306 8.56 -5.25 13.99
CA THR A 306 9.06 -6.10 15.08
C THR A 306 8.10 -7.25 15.39
N SER A 307 8.64 -8.35 15.91
CA SER A 307 7.91 -9.61 16.07
C SER A 307 6.66 -9.55 16.96
N GLY A 308 6.55 -8.58 17.88
CA GLY A 308 5.36 -8.43 18.72
C GLY A 308 4.13 -7.92 17.98
N LEU A 309 4.28 -7.50 16.71
CA LEU A 309 3.22 -7.13 15.78
C LEU A 309 2.75 -8.28 14.88
N VAL A 310 3.35 -9.48 15.01
CA VAL A 310 2.87 -10.67 14.30
C VAL A 310 1.56 -11.15 14.91
N GLY A 311 0.56 -11.38 14.06
CA GLY A 311 -0.71 -11.99 14.45
C GLY A 311 -1.91 -11.10 14.16
N GLN A 312 -2.98 -11.34 14.91
CA GLN A 312 -4.29 -10.69 14.77
C GLN A 312 -4.78 -10.27 16.16
N PRO A 313 -5.63 -9.24 16.28
CA PRO A 313 -6.25 -8.90 17.55
C PRO A 313 -7.01 -10.08 18.14
N ASN A 314 -6.89 -10.28 19.46
CA ASN A 314 -7.60 -11.31 20.21
C ASN A 314 -8.47 -10.67 21.31
N GLU A 315 -9.60 -10.09 20.91
CA GLU A 315 -10.51 -9.32 21.75
C GLU A 315 -11.88 -9.99 21.91
N LEU A 316 -12.44 -9.91 23.12
CA LEU A 316 -13.81 -10.34 23.39
C LEU A 316 -14.80 -9.22 23.08
N LYS A 317 -15.96 -9.58 22.53
CA LYS A 317 -17.05 -8.63 22.30
C LYS A 317 -17.78 -8.31 23.59
N LEU A 318 -17.35 -7.27 24.29
CA LEU A 318 -17.93 -6.85 25.58
C LEU A 318 -19.46 -6.68 25.51
N LYS A 319 -19.98 -6.10 24.42
CA LYS A 319 -21.43 -5.94 24.22
C LYS A 319 -22.15 -7.29 24.08
N TYR A 320 -21.56 -8.24 23.35
CA TYR A 320 -22.15 -9.57 23.20
C TYR A 320 -22.21 -10.30 24.55
N LEU A 321 -21.12 -10.26 25.32
CA LEU A 321 -21.08 -10.85 26.66
C LEU A 321 -22.09 -10.17 27.59
N ALA A 322 -22.19 -8.84 27.53
CA ALA A 322 -23.13 -8.08 28.34
C ALA A 322 -24.59 -8.35 28.00
N ASP A 323 -24.93 -8.56 26.73
CA ASP A 323 -26.31 -8.75 26.28
C ASP A 323 -26.76 -10.21 26.37
N ASN A 324 -25.86 -11.19 26.18
CA ASN A 324 -26.20 -12.61 26.15
C ASN A 324 -25.79 -13.33 27.45
N ASP A 325 -24.48 -13.51 27.68
CA ASP A 325 -23.96 -14.34 28.77
C ASP A 325 -24.23 -13.72 30.16
N PHE A 326 -24.19 -12.39 30.23
CA PHE A 326 -24.37 -11.60 31.45
C PHE A 326 -25.57 -10.65 31.38
N GLY A 327 -26.55 -10.90 30.49
CA GLY A 327 -27.73 -10.04 30.29
C GLY A 327 -28.54 -9.75 31.56
N HIS A 328 -28.43 -10.63 32.55
CA HIS A 328 -29.06 -10.53 33.87
C HIS A 328 -28.29 -9.67 34.88
N LEU A 329 -27.01 -9.36 34.64
CA LEU A 329 -26.17 -8.56 35.52
C LEU A 329 -26.21 -7.06 35.17
N ARG A 330 -25.97 -6.21 36.17
CA ARG A 330 -25.92 -4.74 36.03
C ARG A 330 -24.85 -4.14 36.95
N GLY A 331 -24.42 -2.91 36.64
CA GLY A 331 -23.50 -2.16 37.48
C GLY A 331 -22.18 -2.90 37.73
N ASP A 332 -21.71 -2.87 38.98
CA ASP A 332 -20.43 -3.46 39.39
C ASP A 332 -20.40 -5.00 39.20
N GLU A 333 -21.53 -5.68 39.31
CA GLU A 333 -21.61 -7.14 39.10
C GLU A 333 -21.35 -7.51 37.64
N LEU A 334 -21.91 -6.75 36.70
CA LEU A 334 -21.65 -6.93 35.27
C LEU A 334 -20.20 -6.61 34.94
N LYS A 335 -19.65 -5.55 35.53
CA LYS A 335 -18.24 -5.17 35.36
C LYS A 335 -17.33 -6.31 35.80
N ALA A 336 -17.53 -6.85 37.01
CA ALA A 336 -16.74 -7.95 37.54
C ALA A 336 -16.83 -9.23 36.69
N ALA A 337 -18.02 -9.56 36.17
CA ALA A 337 -18.20 -10.73 35.31
C ALA A 337 -17.47 -10.59 33.97
N ILE A 338 -17.52 -9.40 33.37
CA ILE A 338 -16.77 -9.10 32.14
C ILE A 338 -15.26 -9.15 32.38
N GLU A 339 -14.77 -8.57 33.47
CA GLU A 339 -13.35 -8.62 33.85
C GLU A 339 -12.87 -10.07 34.07
N GLY A 340 -13.70 -10.92 34.67
CA GLY A 340 -13.44 -12.35 34.83
C GLY A 340 -13.31 -13.06 33.48
N ALA A 341 -14.27 -12.86 32.58
CA ALA A 341 -14.25 -13.46 31.25
C ALA A 341 -13.03 -13.05 30.43
N ILE A 342 -12.56 -11.80 30.56
CA ILE A 342 -11.34 -11.33 29.88
C ILE A 342 -10.08 -12.02 30.40
N LYS A 343 -10.02 -12.29 31.72
CA LYS A 343 -8.87 -12.97 32.35
C LYS A 343 -8.85 -14.47 32.04
N GLU A 344 -10.02 -15.08 31.86
CA GLU A 344 -10.18 -16.51 31.57
C GLU A 344 -10.09 -16.85 30.06
N LYS A 345 -10.03 -15.83 29.19
CA LYS A 345 -10.09 -16.04 27.74
C LYS A 345 -8.91 -16.87 27.21
N ASP A 346 -9.20 -17.74 26.24
CA ASP A 346 -8.19 -18.51 25.52
C ASP A 346 -7.29 -17.62 24.64
N ALA A 347 -6.06 -18.08 24.43
CA ALA A 347 -5.09 -17.42 23.56
C ALA A 347 -5.50 -17.40 22.06
N ASN A 348 -6.48 -18.23 21.67
CA ASN A 348 -7.04 -18.28 20.32
C ASN A 348 -8.56 -18.41 20.37
N LEU A 349 -9.28 -17.36 19.95
CA LEU A 349 -10.75 -17.32 19.98
C LEU A 349 -11.40 -17.55 18.60
N VAL A 350 -10.62 -17.83 17.55
CA VAL A 350 -11.13 -17.96 16.18
C VAL A 350 -12.22 -19.04 16.07
N GLY A 351 -13.41 -18.65 15.62
CA GLY A 351 -14.53 -19.57 15.36
C GLY A 351 -15.44 -19.84 16.56
N GLN A 352 -15.22 -19.16 17.70
CA GLN A 352 -16.15 -19.21 18.83
C GLN A 352 -17.32 -18.23 18.63
N MET A 353 -18.50 -18.55 19.16
CA MET A 353 -19.70 -17.70 19.06
C MET A 353 -19.46 -16.25 19.55
N VAL A 354 -18.61 -16.10 20.58
CA VAL A 354 -18.16 -14.80 21.12
C VAL A 354 -17.30 -13.96 20.17
N THR A 355 -16.86 -14.55 19.05
CA THR A 355 -16.06 -13.89 17.98
C THR A 355 -16.81 -13.68 16.67
N GLU A 356 -18.06 -14.15 16.53
CA GLU A 356 -18.82 -14.07 15.27
C GLU A 356 -18.91 -12.62 14.75
N GLY A 357 -18.29 -12.35 13.60
CA GLY A 357 -18.35 -11.04 12.90
C GLY A 357 -17.09 -10.18 13.00
N THR A 358 -15.99 -10.64 13.61
CA THR A 358 -14.68 -10.01 13.39
C THR A 358 -14.02 -10.64 12.17
N THR A 359 -13.77 -9.85 11.12
CA THR A 359 -12.88 -10.31 10.04
C THR A 359 -11.47 -10.34 10.60
N PRO A 360 -10.77 -11.49 10.59
CA PRO A 360 -9.40 -11.58 11.09
C PRO A 360 -8.49 -10.69 10.24
N ARG A 361 -7.97 -9.62 10.84
CA ARG A 361 -7.06 -8.66 10.19
C ARG A 361 -5.70 -8.72 10.85
N ARG A 362 -4.63 -8.59 10.08
CA ARG A 362 -3.28 -8.53 10.64
C ARG A 362 -3.12 -7.26 11.47
N LEU A 363 -2.41 -7.36 12.59
CA LEU A 363 -2.12 -6.20 13.44
C LEU A 363 -1.43 -5.08 12.67
N THR A 364 -0.48 -5.43 11.81
CA THR A 364 0.25 -4.48 10.95
C THR A 364 -0.66 -3.72 9.99
N ASP A 365 -1.70 -4.38 9.47
CA ASP A 365 -2.63 -3.73 8.53
C ASP A 365 -3.47 -2.70 9.28
N LEU A 366 -3.98 -3.06 10.47
CA LEU A 366 -4.76 -2.17 11.32
C LEU A 366 -3.94 -0.99 11.86
N LEU A 367 -2.73 -1.26 12.35
CA LEU A 367 -1.82 -0.24 12.87
C LEU A 367 -1.34 0.68 11.75
N GLY A 368 -0.99 0.14 10.58
CA GLY A 368 -0.61 0.92 9.41
C GLY A 368 -1.74 1.84 8.95
N SER A 369 -2.98 1.34 8.89
CA SER A 369 -4.17 2.19 8.65
C SER A 369 -4.29 3.33 9.66
N LEU A 370 -4.13 3.03 10.96
CA LEU A 370 -4.20 4.05 12.01
C LEU A 370 -3.08 5.08 11.88
N CYS A 371 -1.86 4.63 11.54
CA CYS A 371 -0.71 5.50 11.30
C CYS A 371 -0.97 6.44 10.14
N ASP A 372 -1.40 5.92 9.00
CA ASP A 372 -1.67 6.71 7.79
C ASP A 372 -2.78 7.75 8.02
N LEU A 373 -3.89 7.36 8.67
CA LEU A 373 -4.95 8.29 9.07
C LEU A 373 -4.45 9.38 10.03
N THR A 374 -3.48 9.05 10.89
CA THR A 374 -2.90 10.02 11.85
C THR A 374 -1.96 11.00 11.14
N SER A 375 -1.03 10.51 10.30
CA SER A 375 -0.14 11.39 9.53
C SER A 375 -0.92 12.21 8.50
N GLY A 376 -1.91 11.61 7.85
CA GLY A 376 -2.55 12.11 6.65
C GLY A 376 -1.59 12.17 5.46
N SER A 377 -2.15 12.50 4.29
CA SER A 377 -1.45 12.53 3.00
C SER A 377 -0.65 13.81 2.70
N GLY A 378 -0.47 14.70 3.68
CA GLY A 378 0.12 16.05 3.48
C GLY A 378 1.23 16.43 4.46
N ASP A 379 1.82 17.61 4.26
CA ASP A 379 2.98 18.19 4.98
C ASP A 379 2.71 18.58 6.45
N LYS A 380 2.03 17.74 7.24
CA LYS A 380 1.88 17.96 8.69
C LYS A 380 3.22 17.87 9.44
N GLY A 381 4.28 17.44 8.75
CA GLY A 381 5.61 17.25 9.31
C GLY A 381 5.64 16.14 10.34
N THR A 382 4.70 15.20 10.31
CA THR A 382 4.57 14.10 11.28
C THR A 382 4.88 12.73 10.65
N PRO A 383 6.14 12.47 10.25
CA PRO A 383 6.51 11.24 9.57
C PRO A 383 6.68 10.05 10.54
N PHE A 384 6.55 10.31 11.84
CA PHE A 384 6.62 9.31 12.90
C PHE A 384 5.30 9.29 13.68
N ILE A 385 4.78 8.10 13.97
CA ILE A 385 3.55 7.92 14.74
C ILE A 385 3.86 7.13 16.01
N TYR A 386 3.36 7.60 17.15
CA TYR A 386 3.45 6.90 18.43
C TYR A 386 2.05 6.52 18.90
N ILE A 387 1.83 5.22 19.10
CA ILE A 387 0.55 4.64 19.49
C ILE A 387 0.71 4.01 20.87
N GLN A 388 -0.15 4.43 21.80
CA GLN A 388 -0.17 3.91 23.17
C GLN A 388 -1.46 3.16 23.45
N GLY A 389 -1.32 2.08 24.21
CA GLY A 389 -2.42 1.30 24.74
C GLY A 389 -3.25 0.54 23.71
N TYR A 390 -2.66 0.27 22.54
CA TYR A 390 -3.31 -0.51 21.48
C TYR A 390 -3.57 -1.98 21.89
N PHE A 391 -2.69 -2.55 22.70
CA PHE A 391 -2.77 -3.95 23.15
C PHE A 391 -3.45 -4.12 24.51
N ASP A 392 -3.87 -3.02 25.11
CA ASP A 392 -4.49 -3.04 26.42
C ASP A 392 -5.93 -3.52 26.31
N ASN A 393 -6.45 -4.09 27.39
CA ASN A 393 -7.82 -4.57 27.46
C ASN A 393 -8.61 -3.82 28.54
N TYR A 394 -9.90 -4.11 28.64
CA TYR A 394 -10.80 -3.42 29.58
C TYR A 394 -10.40 -3.54 31.06
N THR A 395 -9.53 -4.49 31.41
CA THR A 395 -9.04 -4.70 32.78
C THR A 395 -7.75 -3.95 33.12
N ASP A 396 -7.13 -3.27 32.14
CA ASP A 396 -5.90 -2.46 32.27
C ASP A 396 -6.20 -0.96 32.37
#